data_AF-A0A2V8XDT2-F1
#
_entry.id   AF-A0A2V8XDT2-F1
#
_cell.length_a   1.000
_cell.length_b   1.000
_cell.length_c   1.000
_cell.angle_alpha   90.00
_cell.angle_beta   90.00
_cell.angle_gamma   90.00
#
_symmetry.space_group_name_H-M   'P 1'
#
loop_
_entity.id
_entity.type
_entity.pdbx_description
1 polymer ?
#
loop_
_entity_poly.entity_id
_entity_poly.type
_entity_poly.pdbx_seq_one_letter_code
_entity_poly.pdbx_strand_id
1 'polypeptide(L)' 'MIRLHLLLVTKCDSCEKQIKNRDEKVVAGLGWPEFSFCGRCGKPITAFLKKRKLLQPAKTTGA' A
#
# COMPACT_ATOMS: atom_id res chain seq x y z
N MET A 1 -25.48 -1.89 -20.32
CA MET A 1 -25.02 -2.16 -18.95
C MET A 1 -24.09 -3.37 -18.97
N ILE A 2 -22.77 -3.18 -19.02
CA ILE A 2 -21.81 -4.27 -18.83
C ILE A 2 -20.89 -3.81 -17.70
N ARG A 3 -21.23 -4.24 -16.48
CA ARG A 3 -20.47 -3.95 -15.26
C ARG A 3 -19.27 -4.90 -15.26
N LEU A 4 -18.20 -4.50 -15.95
CA LEU A 4 -16.95 -5.24 -16.02
C LEU A 4 -16.27 -5.18 -14.64
N HIS A 5 -16.61 -6.12 -13.76
CA HIS A 5 -15.85 -6.36 -12.54
C HIS A 5 -14.51 -7.00 -12.92
N LEU A 6 -13.55 -6.20 -13.42
CA LEU A 6 -12.15 -6.56 -13.21
C LEU A 6 -11.96 -6.58 -11.70
N LEU A 7 -12.05 -7.77 -11.09
CA LEU A 7 -11.47 -8.01 -9.78
C LEU A 7 -9.96 -7.84 -9.96
N LEU A 8 -9.49 -6.60 -9.85
CA LEU A 8 -8.09 -6.25 -9.82
C LEU A 8 -7.49 -6.91 -8.57
N VAL A 9 -7.04 -8.14 -8.73
CA VAL A 9 -6.33 -8.90 -7.71
C VAL A 9 -5.02 -8.16 -7.46
N THR A 10 -4.96 -7.40 -6.36
CA THR A 10 -3.70 -6.76 -5.95
C THR A 10 -2.82 -7.82 -5.29
N LYS A 11 -1.60 -8.00 -5.79
CA LYS A 11 -0.58 -8.86 -5.17
C LYS A 11 0.38 -8.03 -4.35
N CYS A 12 0.97 -8.67 -3.33
CA CYS A 12 2.07 -8.10 -2.58
C CYS A 12 3.35 -8.15 -3.41
N ASP A 13 4.03 -7.03 -3.63
CA ASP A 13 5.28 -6.98 -4.40
C ASP A 13 6.47 -7.66 -3.68
N SER A 14 6.33 -7.97 -2.38
CA SER A 14 7.37 -8.65 -1.61
C SER A 14 7.20 -10.17 -1.51
N CYS A 15 5.97 -10.67 -1.33
CA CYS A 15 5.73 -12.10 -1.10
C CYS A 15 4.78 -12.73 -2.12
N GLU A 16 4.36 -11.96 -3.12
CA GLU A 16 3.54 -12.35 -4.29
C GLU A 16 2.14 -12.90 -3.95
N LYS A 17 1.81 -13.03 -2.67
CA LYS A 17 0.49 -13.43 -2.19
C LYS A 17 -0.55 -12.35 -2.48
N GLN A 18 -1.77 -12.77 -2.78
CA GLN A 18 -2.92 -11.89 -2.92
C GLN A 18 -3.18 -11.10 -1.63
N ILE A 19 -3.39 -9.79 -1.78
CA ILE A 19 -3.86 -8.92 -0.69
C ILE A 19 -5.38 -9.06 -0.64
N LYS A 20 -5.89 -9.76 0.38
CA LYS A 20 -7.33 -10.07 0.50
C LYS A 20 -8.16 -8.90 1.01
N ASN A 21 -7.57 -8.04 1.85
CA ASN A 21 -8.27 -6.93 2.48
C ASN A 21 -7.57 -5.61 2.13
N ARG A 22 -8.34 -4.61 1.67
CA ARG A 22 -7.86 -3.28 1.32
C ARG A 22 -7.25 -2.56 2.53
N ASP A 23 -7.77 -2.78 3.73
CA ASP A 23 -7.30 -2.14 4.96
C ASP A 23 -5.93 -2.67 5.43
N GLU A 24 -5.48 -3.78 4.85
CA GLU A 24 -4.17 -4.35 5.12
C GLU A 24 -3.13 -4.02 4.04
N LYS A 25 -3.52 -3.29 2.99
CA LYS A 25 -2.61 -2.87 1.92
C LYS A 25 -1.77 -1.68 2.40
N VAL A 26 -0.46 -1.84 2.36
CA VAL A 26 0.51 -0.76 2.56
C VAL A 26 1.04 -0.35 1.19
N VAL A 27 0.93 0.94 0.86
CA VAL A 27 1.44 1.50 -0.41
C VAL A 27 2.71 2.29 -0.13
N ALA A 28 3.73 2.08 -0.96
CA ALA A 28 4.96 2.86 -0.95
C ALA A 28 5.25 3.43 -2.33
N GLY A 29 5.52 4.73 -2.40
CA GLY A 29 5.80 5.45 -3.65
C GLY A 29 5.26 6.87 -3.60
N LEU A 30 5.81 7.74 -4.45
CA LEU A 30 5.30 9.09 -4.70
C LEU A 30 5.09 9.22 -6.21
N GLY A 31 3.84 9.08 -6.66
CA GLY A 31 3.52 9.05 -8.08
C GLY A 31 3.85 7.70 -8.71
N TRP A 32 5.08 7.51 -9.19
CA TRP A 32 5.55 6.28 -9.86
C TRP A 32 7.06 6.06 -9.66
N PRO A 33 7.53 4.82 -9.44
CA PRO A 33 6.74 3.59 -9.29
C PRO A 33 6.02 3.50 -7.93
N GLU A 34 4.83 2.91 -7.94
CA GLU A 34 4.06 2.57 -6.73
C GLU A 34 4.19 1.07 -6.43
N PHE A 35 4.45 0.72 -5.17
CA PHE A 35 4.53 -0.65 -4.67
C PHE A 35 3.45 -0.92 -3.64
N SER A 36 2.82 -2.08 -3.73
CA SER A 36 1.78 -2.60 -2.84
C SER A 36 2.31 -3.76 -1.99
N PHE A 37 2.25 -3.62 -0.67
CA PHE A 37 2.61 -4.67 0.29
C PHE A 37 1.39 -5.14 1.07
N CYS A 38 1.31 -6.44 1.38
CA CYS A 38 0.35 -6.93 2.36
C CYS A 38 0.75 -6.51 3.78
N GLY A 39 -0.18 -6.54 4.73
CA GLY A 39 0.06 -6.11 6.11
C GLY A 39 1.24 -6.82 6.78
N ARG A 40 1.50 -8.09 6.47
CA ARG A 40 2.65 -8.85 7.01
C ARG A 40 4.00 -8.33 6.50
N CYS A 41 4.08 -7.94 5.23
CA CYS A 41 5.31 -7.43 4.64
C CYS A 41 5.51 -5.93 4.91
N GLY A 42 4.43 -5.14 4.83
CA GLY A 42 4.49 -3.68 4.91
C GLY A 42 4.51 -3.12 6.33
N LYS A 43 3.77 -3.70 7.28
CA LYS A 43 3.68 -3.16 8.66
C LYS A 43 5.04 -3.10 9.38
N PRO A 44 5.94 -4.10 9.27
CA PRO A 44 7.25 -4.01 9.90
C PRO A 44 8.07 -2.83 9.36
N ILE A 45 8.00 -2.58 8.05
CA ILE A 45 8.72 -1.48 7.38
C ILE A 45 8.14 -0.14 7.83
N THR A 46 6.81 0.04 7.77
CA THR A 46 6.18 1.30 8.18
C THR A 46 6.36 1.59 9.67
N ALA A 47 6.31 0.56 10.53
CA ALA A 47 6.60 0.70 11.96
C ALA A 47 8.05 1.15 12.20
N PHE A 48 9.02 0.58 11.50
CA PHE A 48 10.42 1.00 11.57
C PHE A 48 10.60 2.47 11.15
N LEU A 49 10.06 2.84 9.98
CA LEU A 49 10.17 4.20 9.45
C LEU A 49 9.48 5.23 10.38
N LYS A 50 8.33 4.89 10.95
CA LYS A 50 7.63 5.72 11.95
C LYS A 50 8.47 5.90 13.21
N LYS A 51 9.04 4.81 13.75
CA LYS A 51 9.91 4.86 14.94
C LYS A 51 11.14 5.74 14.73
N ARG A 52 11.68 5.75 13.50
CA ARG A 52 12.82 6.59 13.10
C ARG A 52 12.42 8.01 12.68
N LYS A 53 11.13 8.37 12.72
CA LYS A 53 10.60 9.66 12.25
C LYS A 53 10.98 9.97 10.79
N LEU A 54 11.03 8.94 9.95
CA LEU A 54 11.36 9.04 8.52
C LEU A 54 10.14 9.17 7.62
N LEU A 55 8.93 9.00 8.16
CA LEU A 55 7.68 9.26 7.46
C LEU A 55 7.25 10.70 7.74
N GLN A 56 7.10 11.51 6.69
CA GLN A 56 6.39 12.78 6.83
C GLN A 56 4.90 12.49 7.01
N PRO A 57 4.18 13.24 7.87
CA PRO A 57 2.72 13.16 7.90
C PRO A 57 2.18 13.50 6.51
N ALA A 58 1.10 12.83 6.10
CA ALA A 58 0.44 13.13 4.84
C ALA A 58 0.10 14.63 4.83
N LYS A 59 0.71 15.39 3.90
CA LYS A 59 0.26 16.76 3.64
C LYS A 59 -1.14 16.64 3.06
N THR A 60 -2.16 17.02 3.82
CA THR A 60 -3.47 17.33 3.26
C THR A 60 -3.27 18.49 2.29
N THR A 61 -3.18 18.19 1.00
CA THR A 61 -3.31 19.21 -0.04
C THR A 61 -4.76 19.68 0.01
N GLY A 62 -5.02 20.69 0.86
CA GLY A 62 -6.23 21.48 0.77
C GLY A 62 -6.08 22.43 -0.41
N ALA A 63 -6.85 22.18 -1.46
CA ALA A 63 -7.20 23.14 -2.51
C ALA A 63 -8.57 22.73 -3.04
#